data_AF-A0A934GPB7-F1
#
_entry.id   AF-A0A934GPB7-F1
#
_cell.length_a   1.000
_cell.length_b   1.000
_cell.length_c   1.000
_cell.angle_alpha   90.00
_cell.angle_beta   90.00
_cell.angle_gamma   90.00
#
_symmetry.space_group_name_H-M   'P 1'
#
loop_
_entity.id
_entity.type
_entity.pdbx_description
1 polymer ?
#
loop_
_entity_poly.entity_id
_entity_poly.type
_entity_poly.pdbx_seq_one_letter_code
_entity_poly.pdbx_strand_id
1 'polypeptide(L)' 'MQVELLKHHTHAKTSHAPGALIALDDDLAKWLINAGIARVPVQMTVHKPVPRFEEKSK' A
#
# COMPACT_ATOMS: atom_id res chain seq x y z
N MET A 1 -2.51 5.03 -1.38
CA MET A 1 -2.04 3.62 -1.35
C MET A 1 -3.02 2.67 -0.66
N GLN A 2 -3.09 1.39 -1.06
CA GLN A 2 -3.76 0.36 -0.23
C GLN A 2 -2.78 -0.23 0.80
N VAL A 3 -3.22 -0.49 2.03
CA VAL A 3 -2.40 -1.19 3.02
C VAL A 3 -3.22 -2.24 3.73
N GLU A 4 -2.58 -3.34 4.09
CA GLU A 4 -3.15 -4.35 4.97
C GLU A 4 -2.83 -3.98 6.42
N LEU A 5 -3.84 -3.83 7.25
CA LEU A 5 -3.67 -3.56 8.67
C LEU A 5 -3.16 -4.80 9.39
N LEU A 6 -2.13 -4.66 10.22
CA LEU A 6 -1.65 -5.73 11.10
C LEU A 6 -2.31 -5.66 12.48
N LYS A 7 -2.86 -4.50 12.84
CA LYS A 7 -3.56 -4.24 14.10
C LYS A 7 -4.93 -3.64 13.83
N HIS A 8 -5.82 -3.74 14.81
CA HIS A 8 -7.11 -3.07 14.74
C HIS A 8 -6.90 -1.55 14.63
N HIS A 9 -7.48 -0.92 13.61
CA HIS A 9 -7.34 0.52 13.37
C HIS A 9 -8.69 1.13 13.03
N THR A 10 -9.01 2.27 13.63
CA THR A 10 -10.22 3.01 13.29
C THR A 10 -9.85 4.14 12.35
N HIS A 11 -10.36 4.09 11.12
CA HIS A 11 -10.15 5.10 10.09
C HIS A 11 -11.48 5.70 9.66
N ALA A 12 -11.59 7.03 9.58
CA ALA A 12 -12.80 7.73 9.16
C ALA A 12 -14.09 7.31 9.90
N LYS A 13 -13.99 7.02 11.21
CA LYS A 13 -15.07 6.47 12.05
C LYS A 13 -15.49 5.03 11.73
N THR A 14 -14.75 4.34 10.87
CA THR A 14 -14.90 2.92 10.57
C THR A 14 -13.80 2.12 11.24
N SER A 15 -14.19 1.16 12.06
CA SER A 15 -13.26 0.22 12.68
C SER A 15 -12.89 -0.88 11.69
N HIS A 16 -11.60 -1.01 11.41
CA HIS A 16 -11.04 -2.04 10.55
C HIS A 16 -10.30 -3.08 11.37
N ALA A 17 -10.65 -4.34 11.13
CA ALA A 17 -9.98 -5.48 11.74
C ALA A 17 -8.54 -5.63 11.23
N PRO A 18 -7.64 -6.25 12.00
CA PRO A 18 -6.37 -6.72 11.47
C PRO A 18 -6.63 -7.69 10.29
N GLY A 19 -5.82 -7.57 9.24
CA GLY A 19 -5.99 -8.23 7.95
C GLY A 19 -6.86 -7.46 6.95
N ALA A 20 -7.53 -6.38 7.39
CA ALA A 20 -8.34 -5.57 6.49
C ALA A 20 -7.45 -4.76 5.54
N LEU A 21 -7.82 -4.78 4.26
CA LEU A 21 -7.22 -3.93 3.22
C LEU A 21 -7.95 -2.60 3.19
N ILE A 22 -7.25 -1.52 3.54
CA ILE A 22 -7.80 -0.16 3.52
C ILE A 22 -7.01 0.72 2.55
N ALA A 23 -7.73 1.59 1.83
CA ALA A 23 -7.13 2.62 1.00
C ALA A 23 -6.87 3.86 1.87
N LEU A 24 -5.60 4.24 1.99
CA LEU A 24 -5.14 5.41 2.74
C LEU A 24 -4.34 6.34 1.83
N ASP A 25 -4.16 7.57 2.30
CA ASP A 25 -3.20 8.48 1.70
C ASP A 25 -1.77 7.93 1.81
N ASP A 26 -0.91 8.29 0.86
CA ASP A 26 0.45 7.80 0.75
C ASP A 26 1.31 8.15 1.98
N ASP A 27 1.18 9.36 2.52
CA ASP A 27 1.91 9.77 3.72
C ASP A 27 1.46 8.98 4.97
N LEU A 28 0.14 8.81 5.12
CA LEU A 28 -0.43 8.06 6.24
C LEU A 28 -0.12 6.56 6.16
N ALA A 29 -0.21 5.99 4.95
CA ALA A 29 0.15 4.60 4.69
C ALA A 29 1.62 4.35 5.05
N LYS A 30 2.54 5.22 4.60
CA LYS A 30 3.97 5.11 4.90
C LYS A 30 4.25 5.24 6.39
N TRP A 31 3.56 6.13 7.09
CA TRP A 31 3.66 6.25 8.54
C TRP A 31 3.23 4.97 9.27
N LEU A 32 2.09 4.38 8.89
CA LEU A 32 1.59 3.13 9.48
C LEU A 32 2.49 1.93 9.19
N ILE A 33 3.08 1.87 8.00
CA ILE A 33 4.05 0.84 7.63
C ILE A 33 5.31 0.98 8.48
N ASN A 34 5.85 2.20 8.59
CA ASN A 34 7.04 2.47 9.39
C ASN A 34 6.81 2.20 10.89
N ALA A 35 5.60 2.45 11.39
CA ALA A 35 5.20 2.13 12.76
C ALA A 35 4.93 0.62 12.99
N GLY A 36 4.99 -0.23 11.95
CA GLY A 36 4.69 -1.65 12.04
C GLY A 36 3.21 -1.96 12.31
N ILE A 37 2.30 -1.01 11.99
CA ILE A 37 0.85 -1.12 12.20
C ILE A 37 0.17 -1.65 10.94
N ALA A 38 0.75 -1.41 9.75
CA ALA A 38 0.25 -1.88 8.47
C ALA A 38 1.39 -2.42 7.59
N ARG A 39 1.06 -3.14 6.52
CA ARG A 39 2.01 -3.56 5.49
C ARG A 39 1.45 -3.33 4.09
N VAL A 40 2.33 -3.20 3.11
CA VAL A 40 1.93 -3.17 1.71
C VAL A 40 1.45 -4.59 1.33
N PRO A 41 0.21 -4.75 0.85
CA PRO A 41 -0.26 -6.04 0.37
C PRO A 41 0.53 -6.46 -0.86
N VAL A 42 0.98 -7.72 -0.86
CA VAL A 42 1.83 -8.30 -1.91
C VAL A 42 1.22 -8.14 -3.32
N GLN A 43 -0.11 -8.08 -3.40
CA GLN A 43 -0.84 -7.93 -4.66
C GLN A 43 -0.69 -6.57 -5.34
N MET A 44 -0.27 -5.51 -4.64
CA MET A 44 -0.08 -4.18 -5.24
C MET A 44 1.30 -3.96 -5.89
N THR A 45 2.16 -4.97 -5.91
CA THR A 45 3.43 -4.88 -6.65
C THR A 45 3.26 -4.98 -8.17
N VAL A 46 2.03 -5.07 -8.69
CA VAL A 46 1.73 -5.16 -10.13
C VAL A 46 1.57 -3.78 -10.78
N HIS A 47 2.33 -2.76 -10.40
CA HIS A 47 2.55 -1.62 -11.29
C HIS A 47 3.99 -1.12 -11.14
N LYS A 48 4.93 -1.89 -11.71
CA LYS A 48 6.04 -1.22 -12.39
C LYS A 48 5.41 -0.40 -13.53
N PRO A 49 5.47 0.94 -13.57
CA PRO A 49 5.59 1.54 -14.88
C PRO A 49 6.95 1.05 -15.39
N VAL A 50 6.94 0.13 -16.36
CA VAL A 50 8.05 0.11 -17.30
C VAL A 50 7.77 1.30 -18.22
N PRO A 51 8.46 2.45 -18.06
CA PRO A 51 8.53 3.38 -19.15
C PRO A 51 9.27 2.68 -20.27
N ARG A 52 8.55 2.47 -21.36
CA ARG A 52 9.04 2.19 -22.70
C ARG A 52 10.21 3.12 -23.01
N PHE A 53 11.42 2.57 -23.12
CA PHE A 53 12.44 3.19 -23.98
C PHE A 53 12.78 2.19 -25.08
N GLU A 54 12.23 2.52 -26.24
CA GLU A 54 12.68 2.04 -27.55
C GLU A 54 14.15 2.46 -27.71
N GLU A 55 15.08 1.51 -27.73
CA GLU A 55 16.42 1.77 -28.25
C GLU A 55 16.87 0.62 -29.15
N LYS A 56 16.87 0.95 -30.44
CA LYS A 56 17.47 0.23 -31.57
C LYS A 56 18.78 -0.47 -31.21
N SER A 57 18.98 -1.67 -31.74
CA SER A 57 20.23 -2.17 -32.35
C SER A 57 20.07 -3.66 -32.64
N LYS A 58 20.56 -4.27 -33.71
CA LYS A 58 21.11 -3.89 -35.01
C LYS A 58 21.12 -5.20 -35.82
#